data_AF-A0A4P8QFP7-F1
#
_entry.id   AF-A0A4P8QFP7-F1
#
_cell.length_a   1.000
_cell.length_b   1.000
_cell.length_c   1.000
_cell.angle_alpha   90.00
_cell.angle_beta   90.00
_cell.angle_gamma   90.00
#
_symmetry.space_group_name_H-M   'P 1'
#
loop_
_entity.id
_entity.type
_entity.pdbx_description
1 polymer ?
#
loop_
_entity_poly.entity_id
_entity_poly.type
_entity_poly.pdbx_seq_one_letter_code
_entity_poly.pdbx_strand_id
1 'polypeptide(L)'
;MTQRRTRYPGPIAEAKTHAHTLIEQGFAEDAALAAVLDRYPAELFDINLYDYDEEGQVSLRTGARGRLSGEELLEAIKQGRLWVNLRGVETGWPELWAAAMKDFAAIQATYLGMRAVRNAGQLILSSPKARVPYHFDAAGVVLFHLRGRKRLFVYPGDEGHLPERNMEQVVARQTTEELPYTLAFEQDAQVMDLEPGRALTWPLYAPHRVENLDRFCVSLSMDFQTWPSRFRNGALFTNAVIRSRGGRPRFTDRMTTPELAARWAASLALKKAGAMKSKIANFERDFEPEIGAADGAGALNATSWARGVNSSS
;
A
#
# COMPACT_ATOMS: atom_id res chain seq x y z
N MET A 1 18.85 -16.53 18.92
CA MET A 1 18.42 -16.10 17.56
C MET A 1 17.05 -15.47 17.73
N THR A 2 16.91 -14.16 17.55
CA THR A 2 15.62 -13.48 17.63
C THR A 2 14.70 -14.08 16.55
N GLN A 3 13.58 -14.66 16.98
CA GLN A 3 12.63 -15.35 16.11
C GLN A 3 11.98 -14.29 15.20
N ARG A 4 12.45 -14.17 13.95
CA ARG A 4 11.83 -13.27 12.96
C ARG A 4 10.37 -13.69 12.78
N ARG A 5 9.46 -12.73 12.71
CA ARG A 5 8.04 -12.99 12.46
C ARG A 5 7.73 -13.30 11.00
N THR A 6 8.73 -13.40 10.12
CA THR A 6 8.58 -13.73 8.70
C THR A 6 9.64 -14.76 8.30
N ARG A 7 9.29 -15.67 7.39
CA ARG A 7 10.25 -16.60 6.79
C ARG A 7 11.20 -15.93 5.80
N TYR A 8 10.85 -14.73 5.32
CA TYR A 8 11.66 -14.01 4.34
C TYR A 8 12.80 -13.24 5.01
N PRO A 9 14.05 -13.41 4.57
CA PRO A 9 15.17 -12.67 5.15
C PRO A 9 15.05 -11.18 4.84
N GLY A 10 15.34 -10.35 5.84
CA GLY A 10 15.30 -8.91 5.75
C GLY A 10 15.93 -8.25 6.97
N PRO A 11 16.20 -6.94 6.89
CA PRO A 11 16.84 -6.19 7.97
C PRO A 11 15.89 -5.87 9.14
N ILE A 12 14.57 -5.91 8.91
CA ILE A 12 13.53 -5.68 9.93
C ILE A 12 13.00 -7.04 10.40
N ALA A 13 13.15 -7.34 11.70
CA ALA A 13 12.78 -8.64 12.28
C ALA A 13 11.38 -8.70 12.92
N GLU A 14 10.89 -7.54 13.39
CA GLU A 14 9.60 -7.34 14.05
C GLU A 14 9.06 -5.93 13.79
N ALA A 15 7.78 -5.69 14.07
CA ALA A 15 7.23 -4.36 13.94
C ALA A 15 7.77 -3.43 15.03
N LYS A 16 8.20 -2.22 14.63
CA LYS A 16 8.83 -1.24 15.53
C LYS A 16 8.48 0.18 15.14
N THR A 17 8.22 1.02 16.15
CA THR A 17 7.98 2.45 15.96
C THR A 17 9.26 3.28 16.09
N HIS A 18 9.30 4.38 15.34
CA HIS A 18 10.39 5.35 15.29
C HIS A 18 9.81 6.77 15.41
N ALA A 19 10.56 7.73 15.93
CA ALA A 19 10.14 9.13 15.90
C ALA A 19 10.43 9.75 14.52
N HIS A 20 9.64 10.73 14.11
CA HIS A 20 9.89 11.55 12.92
C HIS A 20 9.48 13.01 13.17
N THR A 21 9.92 13.93 12.31
CA THR A 21 9.77 15.39 12.50
C THR A 21 8.73 16.02 11.56
N LEU A 22 8.10 15.23 10.68
CA LEU A 22 7.14 15.74 9.68
C LEU A 22 5.96 16.57 10.23
N ILE A 23 5.53 16.36 11.47
CA ILE A 23 4.40 17.12 12.04
C ILE A 23 4.75 18.59 12.24
N GLU A 24 5.99 18.87 12.66
CA GLU A 24 6.46 20.21 12.97
C GLU A 24 6.48 21.13 11.74
N GLN A 25 6.36 20.54 10.54
CA GLN A 25 6.39 21.24 9.26
C GLN A 25 4.98 21.54 8.71
N GLY A 26 3.91 21.21 9.43
CA GLY A 26 2.54 21.59 9.05
C GLY A 26 1.93 20.81 7.88
N PHE A 27 2.57 19.73 7.39
CA PHE A 27 2.09 18.98 6.22
C PHE A 27 0.70 18.33 6.37
N ALA A 28 0.20 18.17 7.60
CA ALA A 28 -1.11 17.57 7.88
C ALA A 28 -2.17 18.59 8.37
N GLU A 29 -1.87 19.88 8.24
CA GLU A 29 -2.84 20.96 8.44
C GLU A 29 -3.87 21.00 7.31
N ASP A 30 -5.10 21.38 7.62
CA ASP A 30 -6.22 21.36 6.67
C ASP A 30 -5.93 22.20 5.42
N ALA A 31 -5.34 23.39 5.58
CA ALA A 31 -4.98 24.26 4.46
C ALA A 31 -3.94 23.63 3.53
N ALA A 32 -2.92 22.97 4.09
CA ALA A 32 -1.89 22.29 3.30
C ALA A 32 -2.47 21.07 2.56
N LEU A 33 -3.33 20.30 3.23
CA LEU A 33 -4.02 19.15 2.65
C LEU A 33 -4.98 19.55 1.53
N ALA A 34 -5.80 20.58 1.74
CA ALA A 34 -6.70 21.11 0.72
C ALA A 34 -5.93 21.60 -0.51
N ALA A 35 -4.88 22.40 -0.30
CA ALA A 35 -4.05 22.91 -1.39
C ALA A 35 -3.38 21.80 -2.21
N VAL A 36 -2.91 20.72 -1.57
CA VAL A 36 -2.36 19.58 -2.33
C VAL A 36 -3.46 18.83 -3.08
N LEU A 37 -4.63 18.59 -2.48
CA LEU A 37 -5.75 17.88 -3.11
C LEU A 37 -6.32 18.61 -4.33
N ASP A 38 -6.18 19.93 -4.41
CA ASP A 38 -6.57 20.74 -5.57
C ASP A 38 -5.62 20.59 -6.75
N ARG A 39 -4.30 20.60 -6.49
CA ARG A 39 -3.30 20.61 -7.56
C ARG A 39 -2.81 19.22 -7.96
N TYR A 40 -3.12 18.17 -7.20
CA TYR A 40 -2.62 16.82 -7.45
C TYR A 40 -3.25 16.24 -8.73
N PRO A 41 -2.48 15.56 -9.60
CA PRO A 41 -3.03 14.96 -10.82
C PRO A 41 -4.10 13.91 -10.51
N ALA A 42 -5.26 14.00 -11.16
CA ALA A 42 -6.43 13.17 -10.89
C ALA A 42 -6.17 11.67 -11.10
N GLU A 43 -5.30 11.32 -12.07
CA GLU A 43 -4.89 9.95 -12.38
C GLU A 43 -4.02 9.30 -11.29
N LEU A 44 -3.52 10.09 -10.35
CA LEU A 44 -2.74 9.60 -9.21
C LEU A 44 -3.58 9.41 -7.94
N PHE A 45 -4.89 9.64 -8.01
CA PHE A 45 -5.82 9.31 -6.93
C PHE A 45 -6.31 7.86 -7.04
N ASP A 46 -6.21 7.15 -5.92
CA ASP A 46 -7.04 5.97 -5.65
C ASP A 46 -8.01 6.33 -4.52
N ILE A 47 -9.29 6.45 -4.86
CA ILE A 47 -10.37 6.72 -3.90
C ILE A 47 -11.14 5.43 -3.72
N ASN A 48 -11.14 4.88 -2.51
CA ASN A 48 -11.67 3.56 -2.24
C ASN A 48 -12.66 3.60 -1.08
N LEU A 49 -13.65 2.73 -1.15
CA LEU A 49 -14.56 2.42 -0.07
C LEU A 49 -14.56 0.91 0.12
N TYR A 50 -14.28 0.47 1.34
CA TYR A 50 -14.24 -0.94 1.73
C TYR A 50 -15.47 -1.28 2.58
N ASP A 51 -16.18 -2.31 2.17
CA ASP A 51 -17.26 -2.93 2.93
C ASP A 51 -16.82 -4.33 3.40
N TYR A 52 -17.33 -4.75 4.55
CA TYR A 52 -16.95 -5.99 5.22
C TYR A 52 -18.19 -6.79 5.62
N ASP A 53 -18.19 -8.11 5.38
CA ASP A 53 -19.22 -9.02 5.89
C ASP A 53 -18.93 -9.51 7.33
N GLU A 54 -19.80 -10.36 7.87
CA GLU A 54 -19.68 -10.89 9.24
C GLU A 54 -18.43 -11.76 9.42
N GLU A 55 -17.97 -12.40 8.35
CA GLU A 55 -16.75 -13.21 8.29
C GLU A 55 -15.48 -12.37 8.05
N GLY A 56 -15.62 -11.05 7.88
CA GLY A 56 -14.53 -10.12 7.63
C GLY A 56 -13.97 -10.15 6.20
N GLN A 57 -14.68 -10.75 5.25
CA GLN A 57 -14.34 -10.65 3.84
C GLN A 57 -14.61 -9.24 3.34
N VAL A 58 -13.78 -8.79 2.39
CA VAL A 58 -13.80 -7.43 1.89
C VAL A 58 -14.40 -7.35 0.49
N SER A 59 -15.19 -6.31 0.24
CA SER A 59 -15.52 -5.84 -1.10
C SER A 59 -15.06 -4.40 -1.27
N LEU A 60 -14.39 -4.13 -2.40
CA LEU A 60 -13.89 -2.81 -2.76
C LEU A 60 -14.81 -2.13 -3.78
N ARG A 61 -15.17 -0.88 -3.52
CA ARG A 61 -15.73 0.05 -4.50
C ARG A 61 -14.72 1.15 -4.79
N THR A 62 -14.56 1.51 -6.06
CA THR A 62 -13.58 2.54 -6.46
C THR A 62 -14.26 3.81 -6.94
N GLY A 63 -13.73 4.96 -6.53
CA GLY A 63 -14.24 6.28 -6.87
C GLY A 63 -13.36 7.02 -7.87
N ALA A 64 -13.94 7.96 -8.62
CA ALA A 64 -13.22 8.94 -9.41
C ALA A 64 -13.00 10.24 -8.59
N ARG A 65 -11.95 11.01 -8.88
CA ARG A 65 -11.63 12.28 -8.18
C ARG A 65 -12.79 13.30 -8.19
N GLY A 66 -13.65 13.24 -9.20
CA GLY A 66 -14.78 14.17 -9.37
C GLY A 66 -14.32 15.61 -9.60
N ARG A 67 -15.19 16.57 -9.26
CA ARG A 67 -14.97 18.01 -9.50
C ARG A 67 -14.85 18.85 -8.23
N LEU A 68 -14.93 18.23 -7.05
CA LEU A 68 -14.82 18.93 -5.77
C LEU A 68 -13.49 19.69 -5.69
N SER A 69 -13.51 20.88 -5.08
CA SER A 69 -12.27 21.55 -4.66
C SER A 69 -11.53 20.70 -3.62
N GLY A 70 -10.28 21.06 -3.33
CA GLY A 70 -9.45 20.38 -2.35
C GLY A 70 -10.03 20.49 -0.94
N GLU A 71 -10.61 21.64 -0.60
CA GLU A 71 -11.32 21.85 0.67
C GLU A 71 -12.57 20.97 0.76
N GLU A 72 -13.38 20.95 -0.31
CA GLU A 72 -14.60 20.15 -0.38
C GLU A 72 -14.30 18.65 -0.32
N LEU A 73 -13.27 18.20 -1.04
CA LEU A 73 -12.84 16.81 -1.02
C LEU A 73 -12.29 16.43 0.37
N LEU A 74 -11.49 17.29 1.00
CA LEU A 74 -10.99 17.05 2.36
C LEU A 74 -12.15 16.88 3.34
N GLU A 75 -13.19 17.71 3.22
CA GLU A 75 -14.37 17.62 4.08
C GLU A 75 -15.17 16.33 3.82
N ALA A 76 -15.37 15.96 2.55
CA ALA A 76 -16.00 14.68 2.20
C ALA A 76 -15.23 13.47 2.80
N ILE A 77 -13.89 13.50 2.77
CA ILE A 77 -13.06 12.46 3.40
C ILE A 77 -13.23 12.47 4.92
N LYS A 78 -13.28 13.63 5.59
CA LYS A 78 -13.42 13.69 7.05
C LYS A 78 -14.75 13.12 7.54
N GLN A 79 -15.82 13.32 6.78
CA GLN A 79 -17.19 12.91 7.16
C GLN A 79 -17.53 11.45 6.80
N GLY A 80 -16.88 10.91 5.76
CA GLY A 80 -17.29 9.65 5.13
C GLY A 80 -16.63 8.37 5.68
N ARG A 81 -16.48 7.39 4.78
CA ARG A 81 -15.67 6.17 4.95
C ARG A 81 -14.58 6.03 3.88
N LEU A 82 -14.28 7.13 3.20
CA LEU A 82 -13.31 7.18 2.11
C LEU A 82 -11.89 6.88 2.61
N TRP A 83 -11.21 6.05 1.83
CA TRP A 83 -9.76 5.90 1.87
C TRP A 83 -9.21 6.48 0.58
N VAL A 84 -8.47 7.58 0.68
CA VAL A 84 -7.92 8.32 -0.44
C VAL A 84 -6.40 8.23 -0.41
N ASN A 85 -5.84 7.68 -1.47
CA ASN A 85 -4.40 7.51 -1.64
C ASN A 85 -3.91 8.33 -2.83
N LEU A 86 -2.92 9.19 -2.57
CA LEU A 86 -2.24 9.99 -3.58
C LEU A 86 -0.89 9.33 -3.88
N ARG A 87 -0.79 8.70 -5.04
CA ARG A 87 0.45 8.03 -5.49
C ARG A 87 1.50 9.03 -5.96
N GLY A 88 2.78 8.70 -5.84
CA GLY A 88 3.86 9.46 -6.47
C GLY A 88 4.18 10.78 -5.78
N VAL A 89 4.17 10.79 -4.45
CA VAL A 89 4.43 11.99 -3.61
C VAL A 89 5.78 12.63 -3.93
N GLU A 90 6.76 11.85 -4.40
CA GLU A 90 8.05 12.36 -4.87
C GLU A 90 7.94 13.45 -5.94
N THR A 91 6.88 13.41 -6.75
CA THR A 91 6.58 14.41 -7.77
C THR A 91 5.42 15.32 -7.37
N GLY A 92 4.39 14.77 -6.70
CA GLY A 92 3.17 15.51 -6.38
C GLY A 92 3.31 16.45 -5.19
N TRP A 93 4.22 16.16 -4.25
CA TRP A 93 4.56 17.05 -3.12
C TRP A 93 6.05 16.91 -2.74
N PRO A 94 6.97 17.47 -3.56
CA PRO A 94 8.41 17.30 -3.38
C PRO A 94 8.94 17.77 -2.02
N GLU A 95 8.31 18.80 -1.42
CA GLU A 95 8.68 19.33 -0.11
C GLU A 95 8.42 18.31 1.01
N LEU A 96 7.24 17.70 1.02
CA LEU A 96 6.91 16.60 1.94
C LEU A 96 7.85 15.41 1.72
N TRP A 97 8.12 15.07 0.45
CA TRP A 97 9.01 13.96 0.11
C TRP A 97 10.44 14.18 0.61
N ALA A 98 11.00 15.37 0.39
CA ALA A 98 12.35 15.70 0.85
C ALA A 98 12.46 15.61 2.38
N ALA A 99 11.45 16.12 3.11
CA ALA A 99 11.38 15.99 4.56
C ALA A 99 11.30 14.52 5.02
N ALA A 100 10.44 13.73 4.38
CA ALA A 100 10.26 12.30 4.69
C ALA A 100 11.54 11.48 4.42
N MET A 101 12.28 11.80 3.36
CA MET A 101 13.52 11.11 3.05
C MET A 101 14.64 11.39 4.06
N LYS A 102 14.64 12.57 4.71
CA LYS A 102 15.54 12.86 5.82
C LYS A 102 15.25 11.98 7.03
N ASP A 103 13.97 11.90 7.44
CA ASP A 103 13.56 11.06 8.56
C ASP A 103 13.75 9.56 8.24
N PHE A 104 13.48 9.15 7.00
CA PHE A 104 13.78 7.80 6.54
C PHE A 104 15.26 7.44 6.63
N ALA A 105 16.17 8.35 6.27
CA ALA A 105 17.61 8.07 6.37
C ALA A 105 18.02 7.75 7.82
N ALA A 106 17.46 8.46 8.80
CA ALA A 106 17.67 8.18 10.23
C ALA A 106 17.09 6.81 10.63
N ILE A 107 15.88 6.48 10.20
CA ILE A 107 15.26 5.16 10.43
C ILE A 107 16.10 4.06 9.78
N GLN A 108 16.57 4.27 8.54
CA GLN A 108 17.37 3.29 7.81
C GLN A 108 18.66 2.96 8.54
N ALA A 109 19.32 3.96 9.13
CA ALA A 109 20.54 3.77 9.91
C ALA A 109 20.34 2.87 11.15
N THR A 110 19.12 2.71 11.66
CA THR A 110 18.83 1.81 12.78
C THR A 110 18.83 0.32 12.40
N TYR A 111 18.79 0.01 11.10
CA TYR A 111 18.70 -1.36 10.59
C TYR A 111 19.99 -1.74 9.85
N LEU A 112 20.83 -2.54 10.52
CA LEU A 112 22.11 -2.98 9.97
C LEU A 112 21.93 -3.66 8.60
N GLY A 113 22.63 -3.14 7.59
CA GLY A 113 22.61 -3.68 6.24
C GLY A 113 21.36 -3.33 5.43
N MET A 114 20.44 -2.52 5.95
CA MET A 114 19.34 -1.99 5.15
C MET A 114 19.85 -0.92 4.19
N ARG A 115 19.72 -1.19 2.89
CA ARG A 115 20.05 -0.25 1.82
C ARG A 115 18.93 -0.22 0.80
N ALA A 116 18.08 0.79 0.88
CA ALA A 116 17.11 1.09 -0.16
C ALA A 116 17.84 1.49 -1.46
N VAL A 117 17.38 0.94 -2.58
CA VAL A 117 17.83 1.27 -3.94
C VAL A 117 16.73 1.89 -4.79
N ARG A 118 15.49 1.87 -4.26
CA ARG A 118 14.33 2.56 -4.81
C ARG A 118 13.43 2.93 -3.65
N ASN A 119 12.87 4.13 -3.72
CA ASN A 119 11.86 4.64 -2.80
C ASN A 119 10.69 5.22 -3.61
N ALA A 120 9.47 5.16 -3.07
CA ALA A 120 8.29 5.80 -3.62
C ALA A 120 7.36 6.20 -2.47
N GLY A 121 6.65 7.32 -2.61
CA GLY A 121 5.78 7.84 -1.56
C GLY A 121 4.31 7.84 -1.96
N GLN A 122 3.44 7.54 -0.99
CA GLN A 122 1.99 7.58 -1.15
C GLN A 122 1.34 8.28 0.05
N LEU A 123 0.63 9.39 -0.17
CA LEU A 123 -0.06 10.12 0.90
C LEU A 123 -1.47 9.56 1.06
N ILE A 124 -1.80 9.10 2.25
CA ILE A 124 -3.05 8.43 2.58
C ILE A 124 -3.86 9.33 3.52
N LEU A 125 -5.02 9.76 3.04
CA LEU A 125 -6.06 10.45 3.79
C LEU A 125 -7.21 9.46 4.02
N SER A 126 -7.58 9.22 5.27
CA SER A 126 -8.53 8.15 5.58
C SER A 126 -9.54 8.60 6.62
N SER A 127 -10.82 8.36 6.36
CA SER A 127 -11.93 8.73 7.22
C SER A 127 -11.87 8.02 8.59
N PRO A 128 -12.57 8.54 9.63
CA PRO A 128 -12.59 7.94 10.97
C PRO A 128 -12.90 6.45 11.03
N LYS A 129 -13.77 5.95 10.13
CA LYS A 129 -14.22 4.56 10.10
C LYS A 129 -13.57 3.72 8.99
N ALA A 130 -12.61 4.28 8.25
CA ALA A 130 -11.94 3.56 7.18
C ALA A 130 -11.07 2.43 7.75
N ARG A 131 -11.11 1.28 7.09
CA ARG A 131 -10.30 0.10 7.39
C ARG A 131 -9.61 -0.35 6.11
N VAL A 132 -8.32 -0.65 6.21
CA VAL A 132 -7.55 -1.26 5.12
C VAL A 132 -7.57 -2.77 5.34
N PRO A 133 -8.02 -3.56 4.34
CA PRO A 133 -8.16 -5.01 4.47
C PRO A 133 -6.82 -5.71 4.64
N TYR A 134 -6.88 -7.01 4.94
CA TYR A 134 -5.71 -7.87 5.05
C TYR A 134 -5.00 -8.02 3.70
N HIS A 135 -3.74 -7.57 3.63
CA HIS A 135 -2.92 -7.58 2.42
C HIS A 135 -1.43 -7.71 2.76
N PHE A 136 -0.58 -7.73 1.74
CA PHE A 136 0.87 -7.59 1.91
C PHE A 136 1.43 -6.65 0.84
N ASP A 137 2.53 -5.97 1.18
CA ASP A 137 3.25 -5.15 0.22
C ASP A 137 4.35 -5.94 -0.49
N ALA A 138 4.47 -5.76 -1.80
CA ALA A 138 5.62 -6.24 -2.56
C ALA A 138 6.88 -5.36 -2.37
N ALA A 139 6.94 -4.57 -1.30
CA ALA A 139 8.07 -3.71 -0.93
C ALA A 139 8.21 -3.71 0.60
N GLY A 140 9.30 -3.13 1.11
CA GLY A 140 9.35 -2.74 2.51
C GLY A 140 8.61 -1.43 2.69
N VAL A 141 7.98 -1.22 3.84
CA VAL A 141 7.22 0.00 4.12
C VAL A 141 7.74 0.68 5.37
N VAL A 142 7.80 2.01 5.31
CA VAL A 142 7.85 2.90 6.46
C VAL A 142 6.60 3.76 6.44
N LEU A 143 5.70 3.55 7.39
CA LEU A 143 4.46 4.32 7.50
C LEU A 143 4.65 5.47 8.47
N PHE A 144 4.87 6.69 7.97
CA PHE A 144 4.92 7.90 8.78
C PHE A 144 3.50 8.36 9.11
N HIS A 145 3.18 8.57 10.38
CA HIS A 145 1.84 8.99 10.81
C HIS A 145 1.82 10.45 11.24
N LEU A 146 1.02 11.27 10.56
CA LEU A 146 1.03 12.72 10.74
C LEU A 146 -0.18 13.24 11.53
N ARG A 147 -1.33 12.54 11.49
CA ARG A 147 -2.57 12.99 12.16
C ARG A 147 -3.51 11.82 12.42
N GLY A 148 -4.26 11.92 13.51
CA GLY A 148 -5.24 10.92 13.94
C GLY A 148 -4.60 9.81 14.76
N ARG A 149 -5.21 8.63 14.81
CA ARG A 149 -4.63 7.45 15.45
C ARG A 149 -4.98 6.21 14.67
N LYS A 150 -3.98 5.38 14.36
CA LYS A 150 -4.16 4.10 13.65
C LYS A 150 -3.81 2.92 14.53
N ARG A 151 -4.48 1.80 14.31
CA ARG A 151 -4.08 0.48 14.80
C ARG A 151 -3.66 -0.38 13.62
N LEU A 152 -2.46 -0.93 13.71
CA LEU A 152 -1.93 -1.87 12.73
C LEU A 152 -1.86 -3.25 13.35
N PHE A 153 -2.28 -4.24 12.58
CA PHE A 153 -2.19 -5.65 12.92
C PHE A 153 -1.20 -6.28 11.95
N VAL A 154 -0.03 -6.68 12.43
CA VAL A 154 1.04 -7.30 11.62
C VAL A 154 1.12 -8.77 11.95
N TYR A 155 0.89 -9.62 10.97
CA TYR A 155 0.79 -11.07 11.17
C TYR A 155 2.09 -11.77 10.78
N PRO A 156 2.26 -13.05 11.17
CA PRO A 156 3.40 -13.83 10.72
C PRO A 156 3.48 -13.92 9.19
N GLY A 157 4.66 -13.67 8.62
CA GLY A 157 4.94 -13.88 7.20
C GLY A 157 5.36 -15.33 6.93
N ASP A 158 4.49 -16.30 7.22
CA ASP A 158 4.68 -17.73 6.97
C ASP A 158 3.70 -18.27 5.92
N GLU A 159 3.78 -19.57 5.57
CA GLU A 159 2.90 -20.15 4.55
C GLU A 159 1.43 -20.29 5.03
N GLY A 160 1.18 -20.29 6.34
CA GLY A 160 -0.18 -20.40 6.89
C GLY A 160 -0.97 -19.10 6.78
N HIS A 161 -0.28 -17.96 6.93
CA HIS A 161 -0.87 -16.62 6.86
C HIS A 161 -0.68 -15.97 5.49
N LEU A 162 0.48 -16.18 4.86
CA LEU A 162 0.83 -15.66 3.54
C LEU A 162 1.36 -16.79 2.63
N PRO A 163 0.47 -17.59 2.04
CA PRO A 163 0.87 -18.59 1.06
C PRO A 163 1.65 -17.95 -0.09
N GLU A 164 2.79 -18.53 -0.48
CA GLU A 164 3.63 -17.92 -1.54
C GLU A 164 2.86 -17.84 -2.86
N ARG A 165 1.95 -18.79 -3.10
CA ARG A 165 1.08 -18.78 -4.28
C ARG A 165 0.22 -17.53 -4.38
N ASN A 166 -0.23 -16.99 -3.25
CA ASN A 166 -1.01 -15.76 -3.24
C ASN A 166 -0.09 -14.58 -3.58
N MET A 167 1.12 -14.54 -3.01
CA MET A 167 2.12 -13.53 -3.36
C MET A 167 2.47 -13.56 -4.85
N GLU A 168 2.63 -14.76 -5.44
CA GLU A 168 2.84 -14.96 -6.87
C GLU A 168 1.71 -14.33 -7.69
N GLN A 169 0.44 -14.54 -7.32
CA GLN A 169 -0.72 -13.94 -8.02
C GLN A 169 -0.73 -12.41 -7.93
N VAL A 170 -0.49 -11.85 -6.74
CA VAL A 170 -0.45 -10.40 -6.52
C VAL A 170 0.69 -9.76 -7.31
N VAL A 171 1.92 -10.28 -7.18
CA VAL A 171 3.11 -9.76 -7.88
C VAL A 171 2.95 -9.87 -9.41
N ALA A 172 2.25 -10.90 -9.89
CA ALA A 172 1.95 -11.08 -11.30
C ALA A 172 0.66 -10.37 -11.77
N ARG A 173 0.01 -9.60 -10.90
CA ARG A 173 -1.21 -8.82 -11.19
C ARG A 173 -2.35 -9.69 -11.72
N GLN A 174 -2.50 -10.87 -11.14
CA GLN A 174 -3.59 -11.80 -11.43
C GLN A 174 -4.79 -11.59 -10.49
N THR A 175 -4.55 -11.03 -9.31
CA THR A 175 -5.54 -10.61 -8.30
C THR A 175 -5.18 -9.23 -7.78
N THR A 176 -6.09 -8.59 -7.02
CA THR A 176 -5.79 -7.43 -6.17
C THR A 176 -4.80 -7.80 -5.06
N GLU A 177 -4.36 -6.80 -4.29
CA GLU A 177 -3.46 -6.98 -3.15
C GLU A 177 -4.14 -7.62 -1.93
N GLU A 178 -5.48 -7.63 -1.90
CA GLU A 178 -6.29 -8.28 -0.88
C GLU A 178 -6.03 -9.79 -0.87
N LEU A 179 -5.81 -10.33 0.33
CA LEU A 179 -5.51 -11.74 0.53
C LEU A 179 -6.68 -12.44 1.24
N PRO A 180 -6.84 -13.76 1.05
CA PRO A 180 -7.72 -14.57 1.88
C PRO A 180 -7.42 -14.36 3.36
N TYR A 181 -8.47 -14.07 4.12
CA TYR A 181 -8.39 -13.73 5.54
C TYR A 181 -9.41 -14.52 6.34
N THR A 182 -9.06 -14.84 7.60
CA THR A 182 -9.94 -15.43 8.59
C THR A 182 -9.73 -14.76 9.93
N LEU A 183 -10.80 -14.58 10.71
CA LEU A 183 -10.76 -14.04 12.06
C LEU A 183 -9.81 -14.81 13.00
N ALA A 184 -9.49 -16.07 12.71
CA ALA A 184 -8.51 -16.84 13.48
C ALA A 184 -7.12 -16.18 13.49
N PHE A 185 -6.74 -15.47 12.42
CA PHE A 185 -5.45 -14.80 12.31
C PHE A 185 -5.26 -13.69 13.35
N GLU A 186 -6.34 -13.13 13.90
CA GLU A 186 -6.28 -12.09 14.93
C GLU A 186 -5.48 -12.50 16.17
N GLN A 187 -5.48 -13.81 16.49
CA GLN A 187 -4.75 -14.37 17.63
C GLN A 187 -3.23 -14.32 17.44
N ASP A 188 -2.78 -14.25 16.19
CA ASP A 188 -1.37 -14.28 15.81
C ASP A 188 -0.81 -12.89 15.50
N ALA A 189 -1.62 -11.83 15.57
CA ALA A 189 -1.22 -10.48 15.22
C ALA A 189 -0.27 -9.83 16.24
N GLN A 190 0.74 -9.10 15.75
CA GLN A 190 1.36 -8.00 16.49
C GLN A 190 0.47 -6.77 16.35
N VAL A 191 -0.15 -6.33 17.45
CA VAL A 191 -1.00 -5.14 17.44
C VAL A 191 -0.18 -3.92 17.85
N MET A 192 -0.19 -2.89 17.02
CA MET A 192 0.57 -1.66 17.19
C MET A 192 -0.34 -0.45 17.02
N ASP A 193 -0.47 0.37 18.06
CA ASP A 193 -1.10 1.69 17.94
C ASP A 193 -0.06 2.72 17.48
N LEU A 194 -0.41 3.50 16.45
CA LEU A 194 0.45 4.47 15.80
C LEU A 194 -0.12 5.87 16.01
N GLU A 195 0.58 6.65 16.84
CA GLU A 195 0.26 8.03 17.16
C GLU A 195 0.97 9.02 16.22
N PRO A 196 0.47 10.26 16.09
CA PRO A 196 1.12 11.28 15.28
C PRO A 196 2.58 11.51 15.72
N GLY A 197 3.50 11.60 14.76
CA GLY A 197 4.93 11.82 15.00
C GLY A 197 5.71 10.52 15.12
N ARG A 198 5.01 9.39 14.96
CA ARG A 198 5.58 8.06 14.94
C ARG A 198 5.52 7.47 13.54
N ALA A 199 6.63 6.85 13.14
CA ALA A 199 6.70 6.01 11.95
C ALA A 199 6.67 4.54 12.39
N LEU A 200 5.98 3.69 11.65
CA LEU A 200 6.00 2.24 11.87
C LEU A 200 6.76 1.55 10.74
N THR A 201 7.56 0.55 11.11
CA THR A 201 8.23 -0.38 10.21
C THR A 201 7.86 -1.80 10.62
N TRP A 202 7.82 -2.73 9.67
CA TRP A 202 7.56 -4.15 9.94
C TRP A 202 8.34 -5.03 8.96
N PRO A 203 8.43 -6.35 9.22
CA PRO A 203 9.20 -7.24 8.37
C PRO A 203 8.70 -7.27 6.93
N LEU A 204 9.64 -7.42 5.98
CA LEU A 204 9.32 -7.53 4.56
C LEU A 204 8.27 -8.62 4.30
N TYR A 205 7.27 -8.27 3.51
CA TYR A 205 6.13 -9.11 3.15
C TYR A 205 5.26 -9.57 4.32
N ALA A 206 5.48 -9.13 5.56
CA ALA A 206 4.58 -9.51 6.64
C ALA A 206 3.17 -8.98 6.29
N PRO A 207 2.16 -9.87 6.20
CA PRO A 207 0.83 -9.42 5.87
C PRO A 207 0.28 -8.60 7.04
N HIS A 208 -0.60 -7.66 6.73
CA HIS A 208 -1.11 -6.71 7.70
C HIS A 208 -2.47 -6.15 7.29
N ARG A 209 -3.17 -5.58 8.28
CA ARG A 209 -4.39 -4.78 8.10
C ARG A 209 -4.34 -3.56 9.01
N VAL A 210 -5.13 -2.53 8.70
CA VAL A 210 -5.10 -1.25 9.41
C VAL A 210 -6.50 -0.76 9.74
N GLU A 211 -6.68 -0.24 10.95
CA GLU A 211 -7.90 0.41 11.40
C GLU A 211 -7.62 1.84 11.85
N ASN A 212 -8.50 2.76 11.48
CA ASN A 212 -8.51 4.09 12.08
C ASN A 212 -9.27 4.06 13.41
N LEU A 213 -8.74 4.71 14.45
CA LEU A 213 -9.34 4.75 15.79
C LEU A 213 -10.17 6.03 15.97
N ASP A 214 -11.29 6.08 15.25
CA ASP A 214 -12.39 7.07 15.33
C ASP A 214 -12.01 8.53 15.01
N ARG A 215 -10.93 8.75 14.26
CA ARG A 215 -10.55 10.09 13.77
C ARG A 215 -10.03 10.05 12.34
N PHE A 216 -10.20 11.17 11.65
CA PHE A 216 -9.55 11.40 10.36
C PHE A 216 -8.03 11.24 10.50
N CYS A 217 -7.46 10.44 9.62
CA CYS A 217 -6.06 10.08 9.67
C CYS A 217 -5.30 10.52 8.41
N VAL A 218 -4.09 11.03 8.62
CA VAL A 218 -3.12 11.36 7.57
C VAL A 218 -1.87 10.55 7.78
N SER A 219 -1.41 9.83 6.76
CA SER A 219 -0.17 9.06 6.81
C SER A 219 0.56 9.11 5.49
N LEU A 220 1.88 9.12 5.52
CA LEU A 220 2.71 8.92 4.35
C LEU A 220 3.24 7.49 4.39
N SER A 221 2.75 6.64 3.48
CA SER A 221 3.37 5.34 3.24
C SER A 221 4.56 5.52 2.32
N MET A 222 5.74 5.15 2.80
CA MET A 222 6.95 5.18 1.98
C MET A 222 7.42 3.75 1.73
N ASP A 223 7.36 3.36 0.46
CA ASP A 223 7.80 2.06 0.01
C ASP A 223 9.30 2.11 -0.31
N PHE A 224 10.05 1.14 0.15
CA PHE A 224 11.45 0.97 -0.20
C PHE A 224 11.73 -0.44 -0.72
N GLN A 225 12.64 -0.52 -1.68
CA GLN A 225 13.13 -1.79 -2.20
C GLN A 225 14.64 -1.92 -1.99
N THR A 226 15.07 -3.10 -1.55
CA THR A 226 16.46 -3.54 -1.53
C THR A 226 16.72 -4.51 -2.70
N TRP A 227 17.97 -4.74 -3.09
CA TRP A 227 18.29 -5.76 -4.10
C TRP A 227 17.70 -7.16 -3.78
N PRO A 228 17.81 -7.70 -2.55
CA PRO A 228 17.14 -8.95 -2.18
C PRO A 228 15.63 -8.95 -2.40
N SER A 229 14.92 -7.89 -2.02
CA SER A 229 13.46 -7.79 -2.25
C SER A 229 13.12 -7.74 -3.75
N ARG A 230 13.92 -7.03 -4.55
CA ARG A 230 13.74 -6.95 -6.01
C ARG A 230 13.95 -8.30 -6.68
N PHE A 231 14.99 -9.03 -6.26
CA PHE A 231 15.24 -10.37 -6.76
C PHE A 231 14.10 -11.33 -6.42
N ARG A 232 13.60 -11.27 -5.19
CA ARG A 232 12.45 -12.09 -4.77
C ARG A 232 11.17 -11.76 -5.52
N ASN A 233 10.85 -10.48 -5.73
CA ASN A 233 9.68 -10.12 -6.54
C ASN A 233 9.79 -10.64 -7.98
N GLY A 234 11.00 -10.57 -8.57
CA GLY A 234 11.24 -11.20 -9.86
C GLY A 234 11.07 -12.72 -9.82
N ALA A 235 11.50 -13.36 -8.75
CA ALA A 235 11.32 -14.79 -8.55
C ALA A 235 9.87 -15.21 -8.37
N LEU A 236 9.07 -14.47 -7.60
CA LEU A 236 7.63 -14.67 -7.45
C LEU A 236 6.93 -14.57 -8.81
N PHE A 237 7.24 -13.55 -9.61
CA PHE A 237 6.70 -13.43 -10.97
C PHE A 237 7.07 -14.63 -11.85
N THR A 238 8.34 -15.05 -11.85
CA THR A 238 8.80 -16.21 -12.63
C THR A 238 8.13 -17.50 -12.15
N ASN A 239 7.96 -17.68 -10.84
CA ASN A 239 7.25 -18.82 -10.27
C ASN A 239 5.77 -18.84 -10.71
N ALA A 240 5.09 -17.68 -10.72
CA ALA A 240 3.72 -17.55 -11.22
C ALA A 240 3.59 -18.06 -12.67
N VAL A 241 4.52 -17.66 -13.55
CA VAL A 241 4.56 -18.10 -14.96
C VAL A 241 4.84 -19.60 -15.10
N ILE A 242 5.72 -20.15 -14.26
CA ILE A 242 6.00 -21.60 -14.28
C ILE A 242 4.76 -22.39 -13.86
N ARG A 243 4.08 -21.94 -12.80
CA ARG A 243 2.85 -22.61 -12.31
C ARG A 243 1.70 -22.51 -13.29
N SER A 244 1.51 -21.36 -13.95
CA SER A 244 0.46 -21.23 -14.97
C SER A 244 0.64 -22.16 -16.16
N ARG A 245 1.84 -22.73 -16.33
CA ARG A 245 2.20 -23.73 -17.34
C ARG A 245 2.33 -25.15 -16.78
N GLY A 246 1.77 -25.41 -15.59
CA GLY A 246 1.76 -26.74 -14.96
C GLY A 246 3.04 -27.12 -14.21
N GLY A 247 4.03 -26.23 -14.14
CA GLY A 247 5.28 -26.48 -13.41
C GLY A 247 5.13 -26.36 -11.89
N ARG A 248 6.12 -26.89 -11.15
CA ARG A 248 6.16 -26.89 -9.69
C ARG A 248 7.44 -26.24 -9.17
N PRO A 249 7.56 -24.89 -9.21
CA PRO A 249 8.77 -24.23 -8.75
C PRO A 249 8.92 -24.35 -7.23
N ARG A 250 10.18 -24.36 -6.76
CA ARG A 250 10.51 -24.23 -5.34
C ARG A 250 10.11 -22.84 -4.82
N PHE A 251 9.80 -22.76 -3.54
CA PHE A 251 9.49 -21.49 -2.89
C PHE A 251 10.71 -20.58 -2.77
N THR A 252 10.48 -19.27 -2.81
CA THR A 252 11.53 -18.25 -2.83
C THR A 252 12.25 -18.07 -1.49
N ASP A 253 11.66 -18.51 -0.38
CA ASP A 253 12.29 -18.58 0.95
C ASP A 253 13.40 -19.64 1.02
N ARG A 254 13.36 -20.64 0.13
CA ARG A 254 14.36 -21.72 0.00
C ARG A 254 15.44 -21.45 -1.05
N MET A 255 15.42 -20.27 -1.68
CA MET A 255 16.41 -19.90 -2.70
C MET A 255 17.53 -19.04 -2.11
N THR A 256 18.74 -19.30 -2.57
CA THR A 256 19.91 -18.45 -2.33
C THR A 256 19.82 -17.15 -3.14
N THR A 257 20.61 -16.14 -2.76
CA THR A 257 20.65 -14.85 -3.49
C THR A 257 20.95 -15.00 -4.99
N PRO A 258 21.94 -15.82 -5.43
CA PRO A 258 22.18 -16.04 -6.85
C PRO A 258 20.99 -16.69 -7.59
N GLU A 259 20.29 -17.65 -6.95
CA GLU A 259 19.10 -18.28 -7.52
C GLU A 259 17.95 -17.27 -7.68
N LEU A 260 17.72 -16.42 -6.67
CA LEU A 260 16.75 -15.33 -6.75
C LEU A 260 17.12 -14.34 -7.87
N ALA A 261 18.40 -13.99 -8.01
CA ALA A 261 18.87 -13.11 -9.07
C ALA A 261 18.67 -13.71 -10.47
N ALA A 262 18.94 -15.01 -10.65
CA ALA A 262 18.68 -15.72 -11.89
C ALA A 262 17.18 -15.75 -12.23
N ARG A 263 16.32 -16.00 -11.24
CA ARG A 263 14.85 -15.94 -11.41
C ARG A 263 14.36 -14.53 -11.73
N TRP A 264 14.97 -13.52 -11.15
CA TRP A 264 14.69 -12.12 -11.47
C TRP A 264 15.09 -11.77 -12.91
N ALA A 265 16.26 -12.19 -13.37
CA ALA A 265 16.66 -11.99 -14.76
C ALA A 265 15.69 -12.68 -15.74
N ALA A 266 15.26 -13.91 -15.43
CA ALA A 266 14.22 -14.61 -16.20
C ALA A 266 12.89 -13.83 -16.21
N SER A 267 12.52 -13.19 -15.09
CA SER A 267 11.30 -12.39 -15.02
C SER A 267 11.30 -11.22 -16.00
N LEU A 268 12.46 -10.60 -16.26
CA LEU A 268 12.60 -9.51 -17.22
C LEU A 268 12.32 -10.00 -18.65
N ALA A 269 12.90 -11.16 -19.02
CA ALA A 269 12.66 -11.77 -20.32
C ALA A 269 11.19 -12.21 -20.49
N LEU A 270 10.59 -12.80 -19.45
CA LEU A 270 9.19 -13.23 -19.47
C LEU A 270 8.22 -12.06 -19.57
N LYS A 271 8.49 -10.94 -18.88
CA LYS A 271 7.71 -9.70 -19.00
C LYS A 271 7.81 -9.11 -20.40
N LYS A 272 9.02 -9.04 -20.96
CA LYS A 272 9.24 -8.56 -22.34
C LYS A 272 8.50 -9.43 -23.36
N ALA A 273 8.43 -10.74 -23.13
CA ALA A 273 7.72 -11.68 -23.98
C ALA A 273 6.19 -11.71 -23.76
N GLY A 274 5.63 -10.93 -22.83
CA GLY A 274 4.20 -10.94 -22.53
C GLY A 274 3.70 -12.28 -21.98
N ALA A 275 4.57 -13.04 -21.31
CA ALA A 275 4.30 -14.42 -20.88
C ALA A 275 3.10 -14.56 -19.90
N MET A 276 2.69 -13.45 -19.29
CA MET A 276 1.51 -13.35 -18.43
C MET A 276 0.96 -11.93 -18.51
N LYS A 277 -0.31 -11.78 -18.89
CA LYS A 277 -1.01 -10.49 -18.98
C LYS A 277 -1.64 -10.14 -17.64
N SER A 278 -1.71 -8.85 -17.32
CA SER A 278 -2.44 -8.35 -16.14
C SER A 278 -3.93 -8.65 -16.28
N LYS A 279 -4.57 -9.15 -15.21
CA LYS A 279 -6.03 -9.35 -15.15
C LYS A 279 -6.77 -8.19 -14.49
N ILE A 280 -6.05 -7.30 -13.83
CA ILE A 280 -6.58 -6.18 -13.04
C ILE A 280 -6.38 -4.82 -13.72
N ALA A 281 -6.23 -4.80 -15.05
CA ALA A 281 -5.91 -3.56 -15.78
C ALA A 281 -7.08 -2.55 -15.82
N ASN A 282 -8.32 -3.03 -15.66
CA ASN A 282 -9.53 -2.24 -15.78
C ASN A 282 -10.38 -2.40 -14.51
N PHE A 283 -10.21 -1.51 -13.54
CA PHE A 283 -11.23 -1.34 -12.48
C PHE A 283 -12.26 -0.34 -12.98
N GLU A 284 -13.52 -0.73 -12.99
CA GLU A 284 -14.63 0.19 -13.21
C GLU A 284 -14.77 1.10 -11.97
N ARG A 285 -15.03 2.39 -12.21
CA ARG A 285 -15.31 3.36 -11.14
C ARG A 285 -16.81 3.30 -10.85
N ASP A 286 -17.16 3.29 -9.58
CA ASP A 286 -18.52 3.10 -9.07
C ASP A 286 -19.15 4.39 -8.51
N PHE A 287 -18.34 5.37 -8.10
CA PHE A 287 -18.81 6.60 -7.43
C PHE A 287 -17.89 7.82 -7.65
N GLU A 288 -18.34 9.00 -7.24
CA GLU A 288 -17.52 10.22 -7.04
C GLU A 288 -17.68 10.71 -5.59
N PRO A 289 -16.66 11.29 -4.94
CA PRO A 289 -16.83 11.90 -3.62
C PRO A 289 -17.89 13.01 -3.62
N GLU A 290 -18.73 13.05 -2.59
CA GLU A 290 -19.80 14.04 -2.44
C GLU A 290 -19.99 14.40 -0.95
N ILE A 291 -20.09 15.70 -0.64
CA ILE A 291 -20.32 16.19 0.73
C ILE A 291 -21.76 15.92 1.14
N GLY A 292 -21.96 15.41 2.36
CA GLY A 292 -23.29 15.11 2.91
C GLY A 292 -23.94 13.82 2.39
N ALA A 293 -23.33 13.15 1.40
CA ALA A 293 -23.74 11.81 0.97
C ALA A 293 -23.37 10.75 2.02
N ALA A 294 -24.09 9.64 2.05
CA ALA A 294 -23.73 8.49 2.87
C ALA A 294 -22.31 8.03 2.51
N ASP A 295 -21.47 7.83 3.53
CA ASP A 295 -20.05 7.46 3.41
C ASP A 295 -19.16 8.44 2.64
N GLY A 296 -19.67 9.63 2.29
CA GLY A 296 -19.00 10.60 1.43
C GLY A 296 -18.97 10.18 -0.06
N ALA A 297 -19.80 9.22 -0.47
CA ALA A 297 -19.83 8.66 -1.83
C ALA A 297 -21.14 8.99 -2.54
N GLY A 298 -21.05 9.77 -3.62
CA GLY A 298 -22.15 10.19 -4.48
C GLY A 298 -22.29 9.37 -5.77
N ALA A 299 -23.29 9.69 -6.59
CA ALA A 299 -23.50 9.03 -7.88
C ALA A 299 -22.46 9.46 -8.93
N LEU A 300 -22.09 8.55 -9.84
CA LEU A 300 -21.26 8.89 -11.01
C LEU A 300 -22.02 9.84 -11.94
N ASN A 301 -21.45 11.01 -12.22
CA ASN A 301 -22.01 11.94 -13.19
C ASN A 301 -21.63 11.54 -14.62
N ALA A 302 -22.60 11.13 -15.44
CA ALA A 302 -22.39 10.67 -16.83
C ALA A 302 -21.65 11.67 -17.76
N THR A 303 -21.50 12.94 -17.38
CA THR A 303 -20.78 13.97 -18.14
C THR A 303 -19.27 14.01 -17.91
N SER A 304 -18.70 13.25 -16.97
CA SER A 304 -17.25 13.22 -16.71
C SER A 304 -16.47 12.30 -17.69
N TRP A 305 -17.14 11.34 -18.33
CA TRP A 305 -16.54 10.42 -19.31
C TRP A 305 -16.14 11.06 -20.64
N ALA A 306 -16.86 12.09 -21.09
CA ALA A 306 -16.75 12.62 -22.46
C ALA A 306 -15.49 13.46 -22.73
N ARG A 307 -14.62 13.71 -21.74
CA ARG A 307 -13.39 14.51 -21.91
C ARG A 307 -12.07 13.77 -21.66
N GLY A 308 -12.11 12.46 -21.39
CA GLY A 308 -10.91 11.65 -21.11
C GLY A 308 -10.47 10.70 -22.24
N VAL A 309 -11.28 10.52 -23.29
CA VAL A 309 -10.99 9.61 -24.40
C VAL A 309 -10.88 10.41 -25.69
N ASN A 310 -9.86 11.28 -25.78
CA ASN A 310 -9.35 11.74 -27.08
C ASN A 310 -7.91 12.26 -26.99
N SER A 311 -6.97 11.33 -26.79
CA SER A 311 -5.58 11.38 -27.27
C SER A 311 -4.93 10.05 -26.92
N SER A 312 -4.26 9.28 -27.77
CA SER A 312 -3.97 9.31 -29.21
C SER A 312 -3.36 7.93 -29.50
N SER A 313 -3.44 7.53 -30.77
CA SER A 313 -2.69 6.45 -31.43
C SER A 313 -1.30 6.16 -30.87
#